data_AF-A0A257DG34-F1
#
_entry.id   AF-A0A257DG34-F1
#
_cell.length_a   1.000
_cell.length_b   1.000
_cell.length_c   1.000
_cell.angle_alpha   90.00
_cell.angle_beta   90.00
_cell.angle_gamma   90.00
#
_symmetry.space_group_name_H-M   'P 1'
#
loop_
_entity.id
_entity.type
_entity.pdbx_description
1 polymer ?
#
loop_
_entity_poly.entity_id
_entity_poly.type
_entity_poly.pdbx_seq_one_letter_code
_entity_poly.pdbx_strand_id
1 'polypeptide(L)'
;MDARCDIYPKGSDKAAKLVACTYSQRQGHVSIDRADGIRHELEPRRGVGNYVDQDGQRAMRSAGLGQAGQIYRLVNQTIYVYWDTSGLPVQAASAPAAAPIAQPPVAISPAMPYDQSFEWQGVGFRVASANSGAINEVRITPRGLSIDNTPIVRSVEGQIVRAEVADINSDGSPEIYIYIASADASAHGSLVAYSVNRRKSLSDIHLPSEPQALSRANGYRGHDEFAVVENTLVRRFPLYKDADADGAPTGGMRQFQYKLTKGEASWGLRLDKVVSY
;
A
#
# COMPACT_ATOMS: atom_id res chain seq x y z
N MET A 1 5.02 -6.08 -0.85
CA MET A 1 4.82 -7.47 -0.40
C MET A 1 5.35 -7.59 1.00
N ASP A 2 4.66 -8.30 1.87
CA ASP A 2 5.17 -8.55 3.22
C ASP A 2 6.31 -9.56 3.12
N ALA A 3 7.32 -9.36 3.95
CA ALA A 3 8.57 -10.09 3.92
C ALA A 3 9.17 -10.13 5.33
N ARG A 4 10.09 -11.07 5.54
CA ARG A 4 11.01 -11.05 6.68
C ARG A 4 12.32 -10.41 6.24
N CYS A 5 12.80 -9.44 7.00
CA CYS A 5 14.10 -8.82 6.79
C CYS A 5 15.08 -9.26 7.87
N ASP A 6 16.16 -9.95 7.46
CA ASP A 6 17.27 -10.28 8.34
C ASP A 6 18.40 -9.28 8.09
N ILE A 7 18.80 -8.56 9.14
CA ILE A 7 19.74 -7.43 9.07
C ILE A 7 21.10 -7.87 9.58
N TYR A 8 22.10 -7.86 8.71
CA TYR A 8 23.49 -8.22 9.04
C TYR A 8 24.34 -6.95 9.03
N PRO A 9 24.90 -6.51 10.17
CA PRO A 9 25.88 -5.42 10.19
C PRO A 9 27.09 -5.77 9.30
N LYS A 10 27.76 -4.74 8.76
CA LYS A 10 28.95 -4.95 7.93
C LYS A 10 29.99 -5.80 8.65
N GLY A 11 30.42 -6.88 8.00
CA GLY A 11 31.43 -7.81 8.54
C GLY A 11 30.89 -8.85 9.52
N SER A 12 29.58 -8.84 9.82
CA SER A 12 28.93 -9.85 10.64
C SER A 12 28.48 -11.05 9.81
N ASP A 13 28.67 -12.25 10.35
CA ASP A 13 28.11 -13.52 9.86
C ASP A 13 26.78 -13.87 10.54
N LYS A 14 26.33 -13.06 11.50
CA LYS A 14 25.06 -13.23 12.22
C LYS A 14 24.12 -12.05 11.97
N ALA A 15 22.83 -12.37 11.82
CA ALA A 15 21.78 -11.36 11.79
C ALA A 15 21.69 -10.69 13.17
N ALA A 16 21.82 -9.37 13.20
CA ALA A 16 21.61 -8.58 14.41
C ALA A 16 20.11 -8.41 14.73
N LYS A 17 19.26 -8.42 13.70
CA LYS A 17 17.81 -8.33 13.84
C LYS A 17 17.10 -9.13 12.77
N LEU A 18 15.97 -9.72 13.13
CA LEU A 18 14.98 -10.28 12.22
C LEU A 18 13.69 -9.48 12.44
N VAL A 19 13.22 -8.80 11.41
CA VAL A 19 12.06 -7.88 11.52
C VAL A 19 11.09 -8.11 10.38
N ALA A 20 9.81 -7.90 10.64
CA ALA A 20 8.82 -7.81 9.57
C ALA A 20 9.17 -6.61 8.70
N CYS A 21 8.99 -6.74 7.38
CA CYS A 21 9.20 -5.64 6.47
C CYS A 21 8.28 -5.73 5.25
N THR A 22 8.05 -4.59 4.61
CA THR A 22 7.36 -4.51 3.34
C THR A 22 8.39 -4.21 2.25
N TYR A 23 8.44 -5.08 1.25
CA TYR A 23 9.29 -4.93 0.08
C TYR A 23 8.49 -4.46 -1.13
N SER A 24 9.02 -3.49 -1.87
CA SER A 24 8.46 -3.01 -3.14
C SER A 24 9.57 -2.82 -4.17
N GLN A 25 9.30 -3.20 -5.42
CA GLN A 25 10.19 -2.88 -6.54
C GLN A 25 9.38 -2.41 -7.74
N ARG A 26 9.68 -1.20 -8.23
CA ARG A 26 8.95 -0.57 -9.35
C ARG A 26 9.91 0.22 -10.22
N GLN A 27 9.90 -0.05 -11.52
CA GLN A 27 10.76 0.61 -12.51
C GLN A 27 12.26 0.57 -12.11
N GLY A 28 12.67 -0.49 -11.43
CA GLY A 28 14.03 -0.65 -10.93
C GLY A 28 14.30 -0.01 -9.57
N HIS A 29 13.47 0.92 -9.07
CA HIS A 29 13.54 1.42 -7.69
C HIS A 29 13.08 0.36 -6.70
N VAL A 30 13.68 0.33 -5.52
CA VAL A 30 13.36 -0.63 -4.45
C VAL A 30 13.12 0.12 -3.14
N SER A 31 11.99 -0.14 -2.48
CA SER A 31 11.73 0.27 -1.10
C SER A 31 11.70 -0.96 -0.18
N ILE A 32 12.32 -0.83 0.99
CA ILE A 32 12.25 -1.79 2.09
C ILE A 32 11.84 -1.03 3.36
N ASP A 33 10.59 -1.16 3.75
CA ASP A 33 10.02 -0.55 4.95
C ASP A 33 10.03 -1.57 6.09
N ARG A 34 10.82 -1.33 7.14
CA ARG A 34 10.98 -2.28 8.27
C ARG A 34 10.05 -1.91 9.42
N ALA A 35 9.55 -2.91 10.13
CA ALA A 35 8.68 -2.73 11.30
C ALA A 35 9.37 -2.00 12.47
N ASP A 36 10.71 -1.90 12.49
CA ASP A 36 11.44 -1.08 13.47
C ASP A 36 11.58 0.40 13.05
N GLY A 37 10.75 0.85 12.10
CA GLY A 37 10.63 2.25 11.69
C GLY A 37 11.69 2.73 10.69
N ILE A 38 12.57 1.83 10.22
CA ILE A 38 13.63 2.16 9.28
C ILE A 38 13.17 1.86 7.85
N ARG A 39 13.31 2.85 6.96
CA ARG A 39 13.04 2.73 5.52
C ARG A 39 14.33 2.77 4.73
N HIS A 40 14.45 1.90 3.73
CA HIS A 40 15.53 1.93 2.75
C HIS A 40 14.94 2.20 1.37
N GLU A 41 15.40 3.27 0.72
CA GLU A 41 15.06 3.60 -0.67
C GLU A 41 16.30 3.39 -1.53
N LEU A 42 16.20 2.54 -2.55
CA LEU A 42 17.30 2.22 -3.43
C LEU A 42 16.95 2.59 -4.87
N GLU A 43 17.66 3.59 -5.40
CA GLU A 43 17.50 4.06 -6.77
C GLU A 43 18.44 3.31 -7.71
N PRO A 44 17.97 2.82 -8.87
CA PRO A 44 18.79 2.06 -9.79
C PRO A 44 19.85 2.96 -10.46
N ARG A 45 21.05 2.42 -10.64
CA ARG A 45 22.14 3.02 -11.43
C ARG A 45 22.41 2.20 -12.69
N ARG A 46 23.32 2.67 -13.55
CA ARG A 46 23.76 1.90 -14.73
C ARG A 46 24.30 0.54 -14.28
N GLY A 47 23.83 -0.51 -14.95
CA GLY A 47 24.16 -1.91 -14.64
C GLY A 47 23.13 -2.56 -13.73
N VAL A 48 22.70 -3.76 -14.10
CA VAL A 48 21.68 -4.52 -13.38
C VAL A 48 22.14 -4.81 -11.96
N GLY A 49 21.30 -4.47 -10.98
CA GLY A 49 21.60 -4.74 -9.58
C GLY A 49 22.47 -3.67 -8.90
N ASN A 50 22.81 -2.57 -9.58
CA ASN A 50 23.53 -1.45 -8.96
C ASN A 50 22.54 -0.37 -8.50
N TYR A 51 22.73 0.15 -7.30
CA TYR A 51 21.85 1.13 -6.68
C TYR A 51 22.62 2.24 -5.95
N VAL A 52 21.93 3.34 -5.66
CA VAL A 52 22.28 4.26 -4.57
C VAL A 52 21.16 4.26 -3.54
N ASP A 53 21.50 4.37 -2.26
CA ASP A 53 20.50 4.50 -1.20
C ASP A 53 20.03 5.96 -1.01
N GLN A 54 19.11 6.18 -0.08
CA GLN A 54 18.57 7.51 0.27
C GLN A 54 19.64 8.53 0.71
N ASP A 55 20.81 8.06 1.16
CA ASP A 55 21.93 8.90 1.60
C ASP A 55 22.96 9.10 0.47
N GLY A 56 22.65 8.64 -0.75
CA GLY A 56 23.54 8.69 -1.91
C GLY A 56 24.68 7.68 -1.85
N GLN A 57 24.68 6.75 -0.88
CA GLN A 57 25.71 5.74 -0.73
C GLN A 57 25.44 4.56 -1.66
N ARG A 58 26.49 3.80 -1.99
CA ARG A 58 26.38 2.68 -2.92
C ARG A 58 25.64 1.52 -2.28
N ALA A 59 24.68 0.97 -3.02
CA ALA A 59 24.03 -0.29 -2.69
C ALA A 59 24.05 -1.25 -3.89
N MET A 60 24.01 -2.55 -3.64
CA MET A 60 23.92 -3.55 -4.71
C MET A 60 22.96 -4.68 -4.37
N ARG A 61 22.19 -5.14 -5.36
CA ARG A 61 21.42 -6.38 -5.29
C ARG A 61 22.33 -7.54 -5.64
N SER A 62 22.33 -8.55 -4.77
CA SER A 62 23.17 -9.74 -4.91
C SER A 62 22.33 -11.00 -5.08
N ALA A 63 22.86 -11.95 -5.85
CA ALA A 63 22.32 -13.30 -5.91
C ALA A 63 22.67 -14.08 -4.63
N GLY A 64 21.86 -15.10 -4.31
CA GLY A 64 22.14 -16.00 -3.18
C GLY A 64 20.90 -16.62 -2.53
N LEU A 65 19.72 -16.02 -2.72
CA LEU A 65 18.46 -16.53 -2.14
C LEU A 65 17.54 -17.26 -3.14
N GLY A 66 17.86 -17.23 -4.43
CA GLY A 66 17.04 -17.89 -5.46
C GLY A 66 15.58 -17.41 -5.42
N GLN A 67 14.64 -18.35 -5.32
CA GLN A 67 13.21 -18.04 -5.22
C GLN A 67 12.76 -17.63 -3.82
N ALA A 68 13.60 -17.78 -2.79
CA ALA A 68 13.22 -17.51 -1.41
C ALA A 68 13.25 -16.02 -1.04
N GLY A 69 13.94 -15.18 -1.84
CA GLY A 69 14.18 -13.81 -1.43
C GLY A 69 15.13 -13.01 -2.32
N GLN A 70 15.51 -11.83 -1.84
CA GLN A 70 16.53 -10.97 -2.43
C GLN A 70 17.52 -10.45 -1.38
N ILE A 71 18.76 -10.16 -1.82
CA ILE A 71 19.82 -9.65 -0.94
C ILE A 71 20.22 -8.25 -1.40
N TYR A 72 20.22 -7.30 -0.47
CA TYR A 72 20.69 -5.93 -0.68
C TYR A 72 21.89 -5.63 0.20
N ARG A 73 23.03 -5.34 -0.40
CA ARG A 73 24.28 -4.96 0.29
C ARG A 73 24.42 -3.45 0.26
N LEU A 74 24.29 -2.83 1.42
CA LEU A 74 24.51 -1.40 1.65
C LEU A 74 25.91 -1.21 2.27
N VAL A 75 26.36 0.05 2.42
CA VAL A 75 27.71 0.34 2.92
C VAL A 75 27.97 -0.14 4.34
N ASN A 76 26.95 -0.11 5.20
CA ASN A 76 27.04 -0.43 6.64
C ASN A 76 26.34 -1.73 7.06
N GLN A 77 25.54 -2.34 6.17
CA GLN A 77 24.79 -3.55 6.48
C GLN A 77 24.39 -4.31 5.21
N THR A 78 24.00 -5.57 5.38
CA THR A 78 23.32 -6.37 4.36
C THR A 78 21.91 -6.71 4.84
N ILE A 79 20.94 -6.56 3.95
CA ILE A 79 19.54 -6.86 4.19
C ILE A 79 19.18 -8.08 3.35
N TYR A 80 18.79 -9.16 4.02
CA TYR A 80 18.19 -10.33 3.38
C TYR A 80 16.69 -10.21 3.49
N VAL A 81 16.02 -10.09 2.34
CA VAL A 81 14.56 -9.98 2.25
C VAL A 81 14.01 -11.34 1.83
N TYR A 82 13.33 -12.02 2.75
CA TYR A 82 12.70 -13.32 2.52
C TYR A 82 11.20 -13.16 2.28
N TRP A 83 10.68 -13.88 1.30
CA TRP A 83 9.25 -13.89 1.00
C TRP A 83 8.44 -14.72 2.00
N ASP A 84 9.12 -15.60 2.73
CA ASP A 84 8.54 -16.35 3.84
C ASP A 84 8.72 -15.59 5.16
N THR A 85 7.60 -15.28 5.81
CA THR A 85 7.53 -14.57 7.08
C THR A 85 7.50 -15.51 8.29
N SER A 86 7.44 -16.83 8.09
CA SER A 86 7.26 -17.84 9.15
C SER A 86 8.33 -17.83 10.24
N GLY A 87 9.55 -17.38 9.91
CA GLY A 87 10.66 -17.28 10.86
C GLY A 87 10.80 -15.93 11.56
N LEU A 88 9.79 -15.07 11.50
CA LEU A 88 9.73 -13.88 12.34
C LEU A 88 9.57 -14.30 13.81
N PRO A 89 10.26 -13.62 14.75
CA PRO A 89 9.98 -13.85 16.16
C PRO A 89 8.51 -13.48 16.41
N VAL A 90 7.72 -14.45 16.87
CA VAL A 90 6.37 -14.19 17.36
C VAL A 90 6.55 -13.18 18.48
N GLN A 91 6.09 -11.96 18.26
CA GLN A 91 6.21 -10.92 19.27
C GLN A 91 5.48 -11.44 20.50
N ALA A 92 6.24 -11.73 21.56
CA ALA A 92 5.67 -12.22 22.80
C ALA A 92 4.60 -11.21 23.21
N ALA A 93 3.35 -11.66 23.21
CA ALA A 93 2.25 -10.91 23.79
C ALA A 93 2.68 -10.56 25.20
N SER A 94 2.99 -9.29 25.44
CA SER A 94 3.20 -8.81 26.78
C SER A 94 1.91 -9.03 27.55
N ALA A 95 1.98 -9.85 28.59
CA ALA A 95 0.93 -10.05 29.58
C ALA A 95 0.36 -8.71 30.06
N PRO A 96 -0.92 -8.65 30.49
CA PRO A 96 -1.62 -7.40 30.69
C PRO A 96 -0.99 -6.62 31.85
N ALA A 97 -0.55 -5.39 31.57
CA ALA A 97 -0.33 -4.42 32.63
C ALA A 97 -1.70 -4.03 33.21
N ALA A 98 -1.76 -3.95 34.53
CA ALA A 98 -2.95 -3.62 35.31
C ALA A 98 -3.69 -2.38 34.76
N ALA A 99 -5.02 -2.40 34.91
CA ALA A 99 -5.97 -1.40 34.44
C ALA A 99 -5.48 0.04 34.65
N PRO A 100 -5.57 0.93 33.63
CA PRO A 100 -5.29 2.33 33.85
C PRO A 100 -6.49 2.99 34.52
N ILE A 101 -6.20 3.70 35.61
CA ILE A 101 -7.05 4.78 36.12
C ILE A 101 -7.31 5.74 34.96
N ALA A 102 -8.56 6.20 34.85
CA ALA A 102 -9.08 7.07 33.79
C ALA A 102 -8.06 8.12 33.32
N GLN A 103 -7.59 7.97 32.08
CA GLN A 103 -6.88 9.03 31.39
C GLN A 103 -7.90 10.07 30.89
N PRO A 104 -7.65 11.38 31.06
CA PRO A 104 -8.42 12.41 30.36
C PRO A 104 -8.31 12.18 28.83
N PRO A 105 -9.28 12.65 28.03
CA PRO A 105 -9.40 12.26 26.64
C PRO A 105 -8.10 12.49 25.88
N VAL A 106 -7.65 11.44 25.19
CA VAL A 106 -6.50 11.46 24.28
C VAL A 106 -6.67 12.67 23.36
N ALA A 107 -5.75 13.62 23.47
CA ALA A 107 -5.65 14.70 22.51
C ALA A 107 -5.47 14.07 21.13
N ILE A 108 -6.44 14.32 20.25
CA ILE A 108 -6.41 13.93 18.84
C ILE A 108 -5.08 14.46 18.28
N SER A 109 -4.18 13.56 17.87
CA SER A 109 -3.00 13.99 17.10
C SER A 109 -3.53 14.80 15.91
N PRO A 110 -3.00 16.00 15.62
CA PRO A 110 -3.55 16.83 14.56
C PRO A 110 -3.50 16.02 13.27
N ALA A 111 -4.66 15.88 12.64
CA ALA A 111 -4.79 15.29 11.32
C ALA A 111 -3.76 15.93 10.39
N MET A 112 -2.84 15.13 9.85
CA MET A 112 -1.89 15.62 8.86
C MET A 112 -2.63 15.78 7.54
N PRO A 113 -2.67 16.99 6.95
CA PRO A 113 -3.22 17.19 5.63
C PRO A 113 -2.53 16.25 4.63
N TYR A 114 -3.31 15.64 3.75
CA TYR A 114 -2.79 14.86 2.65
C TYR A 114 -2.59 15.80 1.46
N ASP A 115 -1.36 15.94 0.97
CA ASP A 115 -1.07 16.69 -0.24
C ASP A 115 0.09 16.03 -0.97
N GLN A 116 -0.21 15.38 -2.09
CA GLN A 116 0.77 14.63 -2.87
C GLN A 116 0.58 14.91 -4.35
N SER A 117 1.70 14.97 -5.08
CA SER A 117 1.70 15.14 -6.53
C SER A 117 2.32 13.93 -7.22
N PHE A 118 1.71 13.52 -8.33
CA PHE A 118 2.10 12.37 -9.13
C PHE A 118 2.30 12.82 -10.58
N GLU A 119 3.18 12.11 -11.29
CA GLU A 119 3.47 12.38 -12.68
C GLU A 119 3.76 11.08 -13.43
N TRP A 120 3.14 10.92 -14.59
CA TRP A 120 3.32 9.77 -15.47
C TRP A 120 3.23 10.23 -16.92
N GLN A 121 4.36 10.11 -17.64
CA GLN A 121 4.48 10.42 -19.08
C GLN A 121 3.82 11.76 -19.50
N GLY A 122 3.99 12.81 -18.70
CA GLY A 122 3.47 14.16 -18.97
C GLY A 122 2.04 14.42 -18.51
N VAL A 123 1.34 13.41 -17.96
CA VAL A 123 0.09 13.61 -17.21
C VAL A 123 0.42 13.63 -15.73
N GLY A 124 -0.14 14.59 -14.99
CA GLY A 124 0.07 14.66 -13.55
C GLY A 124 -1.21 14.89 -12.76
N PHE A 125 -1.13 14.59 -11.47
CA PHE A 125 -2.23 14.75 -10.53
C PHE A 125 -1.70 15.35 -9.24
N ARG A 126 -2.37 16.34 -8.68
CA ARG A 126 -2.22 16.70 -7.27
C ARG A 126 -3.46 16.22 -6.52
N VAL A 127 -3.27 15.45 -5.46
CA VAL A 127 -4.33 14.96 -4.58
C VAL A 127 -4.16 15.67 -3.24
N ALA A 128 -5.17 16.45 -2.85
CA ALA A 128 -5.16 17.24 -1.63
C ALA A 128 -6.42 17.02 -0.79
N SER A 129 -6.26 16.96 0.53
CA SER A 129 -7.34 16.93 1.52
C SER A 129 -6.85 17.47 2.86
N ALA A 130 -7.71 18.14 3.61
CA ALA A 130 -7.44 18.42 5.03
C ALA A 130 -7.21 17.13 5.82
N ASN A 131 -7.79 16.03 5.34
CA ASN A 131 -7.62 14.68 5.85
C ASN A 131 -7.91 14.55 7.36
N SER A 132 -8.87 15.34 7.85
CA SER A 132 -9.21 15.54 9.24
C SER A 132 -10.63 15.10 9.54
N GLY A 133 -10.80 14.17 10.47
CA GLY A 133 -12.11 13.67 10.88
C GLY A 133 -12.68 12.59 9.98
N ALA A 134 -13.97 12.27 10.18
CA ALA A 134 -14.64 11.12 9.57
C ALA A 134 -15.20 11.37 8.17
N ILE A 135 -15.41 12.63 7.78
CA ILE A 135 -15.81 13.00 6.42
C ILE A 135 -14.80 14.02 5.92
N ASN A 136 -14.23 13.76 4.75
CA ASN A 136 -13.23 14.61 4.13
C ASN A 136 -13.63 15.00 2.73
N GLU A 137 -13.05 16.10 2.27
CA GLU A 137 -13.09 16.48 0.86
C GLU A 137 -11.75 16.11 0.22
N VAL A 138 -11.80 15.39 -0.90
CA VAL A 138 -10.64 15.07 -1.73
C VAL A 138 -10.69 15.94 -2.98
N ARG A 139 -9.63 16.73 -3.19
CA ARG A 139 -9.44 17.53 -4.39
C ARG A 139 -8.36 16.91 -5.27
N ILE A 140 -8.72 16.60 -6.51
CA ILE A 140 -7.86 16.00 -7.52
C ILE A 140 -7.66 17.03 -8.62
N THR A 141 -6.44 17.55 -8.76
CA THR A 141 -6.09 18.54 -9.78
C THR A 141 -5.26 17.86 -10.88
N PRO A 142 -5.86 17.48 -12.01
CA PRO A 142 -5.12 16.96 -13.14
C PRO A 142 -4.32 18.06 -13.85
N ARG A 143 -3.26 17.65 -14.54
CA ARG A 143 -2.46 18.49 -15.45
C ARG A 143 -2.00 17.66 -16.65
N GLY A 144 -1.79 18.34 -17.78
CA GLY A 144 -1.29 17.70 -19.01
C GLY A 144 -2.37 17.02 -19.86
N LEU A 145 -3.66 17.20 -19.52
CA LEU A 145 -4.77 16.72 -20.34
C LEU A 145 -5.12 17.74 -21.42
N SER A 146 -5.46 17.29 -22.63
CA SER A 146 -5.68 18.22 -23.75
C SER A 146 -7.09 18.82 -23.84
N ILE A 147 -8.07 18.30 -23.09
CA ILE A 147 -9.47 18.79 -23.13
C ILE A 147 -9.88 19.35 -21.77
N ASP A 148 -9.69 18.61 -20.69
CA ASP A 148 -10.20 18.99 -19.38
C ASP A 148 -9.17 18.74 -18.28
N ASN A 149 -8.76 19.80 -17.59
CA ASN A 149 -7.91 19.75 -16.40
C ASN A 149 -8.63 20.32 -15.16
N THR A 150 -9.96 20.43 -15.20
CA THR A 150 -10.74 21.00 -14.11
C THR A 150 -10.52 20.17 -12.84
N PRO A 151 -10.22 20.79 -11.69
CA PRO A 151 -10.11 20.07 -10.44
C PRO A 151 -11.42 19.34 -10.10
N ILE A 152 -11.31 18.06 -9.77
CA ILE A 152 -12.44 17.25 -9.29
C ILE A 152 -12.44 17.32 -7.77
N VAL A 153 -13.61 17.52 -7.19
CA VAL A 153 -13.83 17.57 -5.75
C VAL A 153 -14.84 16.48 -5.37
N ARG A 154 -14.50 15.66 -4.38
CA ARG A 154 -15.34 14.55 -3.90
C ARG A 154 -15.40 14.54 -2.37
N SER A 155 -16.61 14.40 -1.84
CA SER A 155 -16.79 14.03 -0.43
C SER A 155 -16.48 12.55 -0.26
N VAL A 156 -15.74 12.20 0.79
CA VAL A 156 -15.38 10.83 1.15
C VAL A 156 -15.60 10.59 2.64
N GLU A 157 -16.03 9.38 2.98
CA GLU A 157 -16.16 8.92 4.36
C GLU A 157 -14.85 8.23 4.77
N GLY A 158 -14.04 8.90 5.57
CA GLY A 158 -12.73 8.44 6.00
C GLY A 158 -11.59 9.36 5.58
N GLN A 159 -10.38 8.87 5.74
CA GLN A 159 -9.13 9.58 5.50
C GLN A 159 -8.37 8.95 4.33
N ILE A 160 -7.74 9.79 3.51
CA ILE A 160 -6.79 9.34 2.50
C ILE A 160 -5.59 8.74 3.22
N VAL A 161 -5.32 7.46 2.94
CA VAL A 161 -4.15 6.75 3.48
C VAL A 161 -3.01 6.71 2.46
N ARG A 162 -3.33 6.65 1.16
CA ARG A 162 -2.35 6.60 0.06
C ARG A 162 -3.01 6.86 -1.29
N ALA A 163 -2.21 7.26 -2.28
CA ALA A 163 -2.62 7.27 -3.68
C ALA A 163 -1.52 6.73 -4.60
N GLU A 164 -1.91 6.23 -5.77
CA GLU A 164 -1.03 5.62 -6.76
C GLU A 164 -1.43 6.00 -8.19
N VAL A 165 -0.44 6.21 -9.04
CA VAL A 165 -0.64 6.32 -10.50
C VAL A 165 -0.09 5.06 -11.17
N ALA A 166 -0.88 4.44 -12.03
CA ALA A 166 -0.51 3.25 -12.79
C ALA A 166 -1.26 3.19 -14.11
N ASP A 167 -0.85 2.30 -15.02
CA ASP A 167 -1.57 1.98 -16.26
C ASP A 167 -1.89 0.48 -16.21
N ILE A 168 -2.92 0.12 -15.45
CA ILE A 168 -3.17 -1.30 -15.13
C ILE A 168 -3.84 -2.05 -16.27
N ASN A 169 -4.51 -1.33 -17.18
CA ASN A 169 -5.06 -1.90 -18.40
C ASN A 169 -4.07 -1.90 -19.59
N SER A 170 -2.91 -1.24 -19.44
CA SER A 170 -1.85 -1.12 -20.45
C SER A 170 -2.32 -0.45 -21.74
N ASP A 171 -3.18 0.56 -21.64
CA ASP A 171 -3.65 1.34 -22.78
C ASP A 171 -2.79 2.58 -23.10
N GLY A 172 -1.75 2.83 -22.30
CA GLY A 172 -0.84 3.97 -22.47
C GLY A 172 -1.37 5.27 -21.86
N SER A 173 -2.50 5.23 -21.15
CA SER A 173 -3.05 6.33 -20.36
C SER A 173 -3.07 5.92 -18.87
N PRO A 174 -2.67 6.80 -17.95
CA PRO A 174 -2.61 6.42 -16.55
C PRO A 174 -3.99 6.51 -15.88
N GLU A 175 -4.20 5.65 -14.89
CA GLU A 175 -5.18 5.80 -13.82
C GLU A 175 -4.56 6.41 -12.56
N ILE A 176 -5.37 7.13 -11.79
CA ILE A 176 -5.08 7.53 -10.41
C ILE A 176 -6.01 6.74 -9.48
N TYR A 177 -5.45 6.14 -8.44
CA TYR A 177 -6.16 5.40 -7.39
C TYR A 177 -5.89 6.06 -6.04
N ILE A 178 -6.94 6.44 -5.32
CA ILE A 178 -6.86 7.12 -4.03
C ILE A 178 -7.58 6.24 -3.00
N TYR A 179 -6.81 5.74 -2.04
CA TYR A 179 -7.27 4.80 -1.03
C TYR A 179 -7.70 5.54 0.22
N ILE A 180 -8.89 5.20 0.68
CA ILE A 180 -9.54 5.83 1.82
C ILE A 180 -9.80 4.75 2.85
N ALA A 181 -9.44 5.00 4.09
CA ALA A 181 -9.83 4.17 5.23
C ALA A 181 -10.86 4.92 6.07
N SER A 182 -11.94 4.26 6.48
CA SER A 182 -12.93 4.85 7.39
C SER A 182 -12.26 5.30 8.70
N ALA A 183 -12.74 6.40 9.27
CA ALA A 183 -12.19 6.97 10.51
C ALA A 183 -12.76 6.26 11.76
N ASP A 184 -12.80 4.93 11.73
CA ASP A 184 -13.22 4.06 12.82
C ASP A 184 -12.17 2.96 13.02
N ALA A 185 -12.33 2.17 14.09
CA ALA A 185 -11.39 1.10 14.42
C ALA A 185 -11.34 -0.01 13.36
N SER A 186 -12.41 -0.21 12.59
CA SER A 186 -12.48 -1.21 11.53
C SER A 186 -11.74 -0.77 10.28
N ALA A 187 -11.48 0.52 10.07
CA ALA A 187 -10.70 1.04 8.94
C ALA A 187 -11.11 0.41 7.60
N HIS A 188 -12.42 0.42 7.31
CA HIS A 188 -12.96 -0.09 6.07
C HIS A 188 -12.43 0.71 4.88
N GLY A 189 -11.98 -0.01 3.87
CA GLY A 189 -11.38 0.54 2.69
C GLY A 189 -12.41 0.91 1.63
N SER A 190 -12.28 2.12 1.11
CA SER A 190 -12.95 2.58 -0.09
C SER A 190 -11.96 3.21 -1.09
N LEU A 191 -12.43 3.47 -2.30
CA LEU A 191 -11.61 3.91 -3.42
C LEU A 191 -12.26 5.10 -4.13
N VAL A 192 -11.48 6.16 -4.35
CA VAL A 192 -11.75 7.16 -5.38
C VAL A 192 -10.73 6.96 -6.49
N ALA A 193 -11.18 6.74 -7.73
CA ALA A 193 -10.27 6.44 -8.83
C ALA A 193 -10.77 6.99 -10.17
N TYR A 194 -9.82 7.39 -11.02
CA TYR A 194 -10.08 7.95 -12.35
C TYR A 194 -9.13 7.36 -13.37
N SER A 195 -9.63 7.07 -14.57
CA SER A 195 -8.82 6.73 -15.74
C SER A 195 -8.72 7.93 -16.66
N VAL A 196 -7.52 8.17 -17.19
CA VAL A 196 -7.27 9.16 -18.23
C VAL A 196 -7.68 8.60 -19.57
N ASN A 197 -8.59 9.27 -20.27
CA ASN A 197 -9.01 8.85 -21.59
C ASN A 197 -8.09 9.45 -22.65
N ARG A 198 -7.10 8.68 -23.11
CA ARG A 198 -6.19 9.06 -24.21
C ARG A 198 -5.51 10.42 -24.00
N ARG A 199 -5.17 10.75 -22.75
CA ARG A 199 -4.59 12.04 -22.32
C ARG A 199 -5.46 13.26 -22.58
N LYS A 200 -6.79 13.10 -22.65
CA LYS A 200 -7.73 14.19 -22.95
C LYS A 200 -8.58 14.62 -21.77
N SER A 201 -9.18 13.67 -21.07
CA SER A 201 -10.13 13.89 -19.98
C SER A 201 -10.07 12.75 -18.98
N LEU A 202 -10.79 12.88 -17.85
CA LEU A 202 -10.92 11.83 -16.84
C LEU A 202 -12.30 11.17 -16.89
N SER A 203 -12.35 9.88 -16.56
CA SER A 203 -13.58 9.16 -16.26
C SER A 203 -13.46 8.42 -14.94
N ASP A 204 -14.52 8.42 -14.15
CA ASP A 204 -14.60 7.66 -12.90
C ASP A 204 -14.33 6.17 -13.15
N ILE A 205 -13.60 5.55 -12.21
CA ILE A 205 -13.44 4.10 -12.09
C ILE A 205 -14.25 3.65 -10.89
N HIS A 206 -15.26 2.81 -11.13
CA HIS A 206 -16.09 2.27 -10.07
C HIS A 206 -15.48 0.99 -9.47
N LEU A 207 -15.30 0.98 -8.15
CA LEU A 207 -15.10 -0.24 -7.38
C LEU A 207 -16.45 -0.67 -6.80
N PRO A 208 -16.93 -1.91 -7.05
CA PRO A 208 -18.16 -2.41 -6.46
C PRO A 208 -18.11 -2.32 -4.93
N SER A 209 -19.21 -1.85 -4.34
CA SER A 209 -19.26 -1.35 -2.95
C SER A 209 -19.11 -2.41 -1.85
N GLU A 210 -19.21 -3.72 -2.13
CA GLU A 210 -19.23 -4.70 -1.03
C GLU A 210 -18.42 -5.98 -1.27
N PRO A 211 -17.41 -6.23 -0.41
CA PRO A 211 -16.86 -7.57 -0.20
C PRO A 211 -17.90 -8.57 0.30
N GLN A 212 -18.83 -8.13 1.16
CA GLN A 212 -19.79 -8.98 1.88
C GLN A 212 -20.83 -9.63 0.95
N ALA A 213 -21.27 -8.91 -0.08
CA ALA A 213 -22.14 -9.44 -1.14
C ALA A 213 -21.50 -10.56 -1.98
N LEU A 214 -20.19 -10.84 -1.83
CA LEU A 214 -19.50 -11.85 -2.65
C LEU A 214 -19.59 -13.27 -2.09
N SER A 215 -20.22 -13.52 -0.93
CA SER A 215 -20.13 -14.79 -0.15
C SER A 215 -18.70 -15.22 0.24
N ARG A 216 -17.69 -14.54 -0.31
CA ARG A 216 -16.25 -14.79 -0.18
C ARG A 216 -15.58 -13.85 0.81
N ALA A 217 -16.37 -13.19 1.67
CA ALA A 217 -15.88 -12.29 2.72
C ALA A 217 -16.27 -12.75 4.14
N ASN A 218 -16.56 -14.05 4.34
CA ASN A 218 -16.74 -14.59 5.69
C ASN A 218 -15.52 -14.28 6.55
N GLY A 219 -15.76 -13.68 7.72
CA GLY A 219 -14.72 -13.20 8.63
C GLY A 219 -14.19 -11.78 8.32
N TYR A 220 -14.66 -11.11 7.28
CA TYR A 220 -14.24 -9.74 6.98
C TYR A 220 -14.81 -8.74 7.99
N ARG A 221 -13.92 -7.94 8.59
CA ARG A 221 -14.28 -6.84 9.50
C ARG A 221 -13.50 -5.55 9.23
N GLY A 222 -13.13 -5.31 7.97
CA GLY A 222 -12.33 -4.14 7.56
C GLY A 222 -10.83 -4.39 7.57
N HIS A 223 -10.06 -3.37 7.91
CA HIS A 223 -8.60 -3.28 7.80
C HIS A 223 -8.13 -3.55 6.38
N ASP A 224 -8.81 -2.91 5.43
CA ASP A 224 -8.49 -3.07 4.03
C ASP A 224 -7.22 -2.33 3.67
N GLU A 225 -6.37 -3.00 2.92
CA GLU A 225 -5.23 -2.41 2.27
C GLU A 225 -5.36 -2.53 0.76
N PHE A 226 -5.19 -1.42 0.07
CA PHE A 226 -5.19 -1.38 -1.38
C PHE A 226 -3.78 -1.18 -1.94
N ALA A 227 -3.51 -1.83 -3.07
CA ALA A 227 -2.31 -1.57 -3.85
C ALA A 227 -2.48 -1.89 -5.32
N VAL A 228 -1.81 -1.13 -6.19
CA VAL A 228 -1.54 -1.58 -7.55
C VAL A 228 -0.39 -2.60 -7.52
N VAL A 229 -0.67 -3.79 -8.02
CA VAL A 229 0.31 -4.88 -8.19
C VAL A 229 0.24 -5.35 -9.64
N GLU A 230 1.34 -5.16 -10.36
CA GLU A 230 1.42 -5.41 -11.80
C GLU A 230 0.26 -4.70 -12.52
N ASN A 231 -0.59 -5.45 -13.21
CA ASN A 231 -1.73 -4.97 -13.99
C ASN A 231 -3.06 -5.23 -13.26
N THR A 232 -3.07 -5.11 -11.94
CA THR A 232 -4.27 -5.30 -11.11
C THR A 232 -4.32 -4.32 -9.96
N LEU A 233 -5.53 -3.93 -9.57
CA LEU A 233 -5.75 -3.39 -8.24
C LEU A 233 -5.96 -4.55 -7.27
N VAL A 234 -5.26 -4.54 -6.15
CA VAL A 234 -5.37 -5.50 -5.07
C VAL A 234 -6.07 -4.83 -3.89
N ARG A 235 -7.00 -5.54 -3.26
CA ARG A 235 -7.56 -5.24 -1.93
C ARG A 235 -7.29 -6.45 -1.04
N ARG A 236 -6.57 -6.27 0.07
CA ARG A 236 -6.33 -7.34 1.05
C ARG A 236 -6.85 -6.93 2.42
N PHE A 237 -7.31 -7.91 3.18
CA PHE A 237 -7.85 -7.70 4.52
C PHE A 237 -7.70 -8.98 5.36
N PRO A 238 -7.59 -8.87 6.69
CA PRO A 238 -7.58 -10.01 7.60
C PRO A 238 -8.96 -10.65 7.71
N LEU A 239 -8.97 -11.93 8.08
CA LEU A 239 -10.18 -12.68 8.38
C LEU A 239 -10.26 -12.99 9.87
N TYR A 240 -11.44 -12.77 10.43
CA TYR A 240 -11.82 -13.10 11.79
C TYR A 240 -12.58 -14.43 11.81
N LYS A 241 -12.27 -15.28 12.78
CA LYS A 241 -13.10 -16.42 13.20
C LYS A 241 -14.16 -15.94 14.19
N ASP A 242 -15.18 -16.76 14.43
CA ASP A 242 -16.31 -16.39 15.29
C ASP A 242 -15.90 -16.01 16.72
N ALA A 243 -14.84 -16.63 17.25
CA ALA A 243 -14.32 -16.38 18.59
C ALA A 243 -13.28 -15.25 18.67
N ASP A 244 -12.89 -14.65 17.54
CA ASP A 244 -11.87 -13.61 17.52
C ASP A 244 -12.42 -12.31 18.11
N ALA A 245 -11.64 -11.71 19.01
CA ALA A 245 -11.89 -10.37 19.53
C ALA A 245 -11.58 -9.31 18.47
N ASP A 246 -12.16 -8.11 18.62
CA ASP A 246 -11.90 -7.00 17.71
C ASP A 246 -10.42 -6.63 17.69
N GLY A 247 -9.88 -6.39 16.49
CA GLY A 247 -8.46 -6.12 16.28
C GLY A 247 -7.52 -7.32 16.42
N ALA A 248 -8.02 -8.53 16.68
CA ALA A 248 -7.21 -9.74 16.86
C ALA A 248 -7.63 -10.89 15.91
N PRO A 249 -7.51 -10.72 14.58
CA PRO A 249 -7.89 -11.74 13.61
C PRO A 249 -6.95 -12.95 13.62
N THR A 250 -7.51 -14.16 13.56
CA THR A 250 -6.77 -15.44 13.50
C THR A 250 -7.12 -16.30 12.28
N GLY A 251 -7.94 -15.77 11.37
CA GLY A 251 -8.42 -16.45 10.15
C GLY A 251 -7.51 -16.35 8.94
N GLY A 252 -6.33 -15.73 9.07
CA GLY A 252 -5.40 -15.47 7.96
C GLY A 252 -5.79 -14.22 7.17
N MET A 253 -5.26 -14.10 5.95
CA MET A 253 -5.48 -12.98 5.06
C MET A 253 -6.31 -13.40 3.84
N ARG A 254 -7.13 -12.48 3.34
CA ARG A 254 -7.79 -12.62 2.06
C ARG A 254 -7.41 -11.46 1.15
N GLN A 255 -7.22 -11.79 -0.12
CA GLN A 255 -6.83 -10.86 -1.16
C GLN A 255 -7.77 -10.99 -2.36
N PHE A 256 -8.34 -9.86 -2.75
CA PHE A 256 -9.09 -9.67 -3.99
C PHE A 256 -8.20 -8.96 -5.01
N GLN A 257 -8.17 -9.50 -6.23
CA GLN A 257 -7.50 -8.89 -7.37
C GLN A 257 -8.56 -8.45 -8.36
N TYR A 258 -8.46 -7.20 -8.81
CA TYR A 258 -9.40 -6.59 -9.73
C TYR A 258 -8.72 -6.23 -11.04
N LYS A 259 -9.41 -6.53 -12.14
CA LYS A 259 -9.06 -6.06 -13.48
C LYS A 259 -9.89 -4.84 -13.84
N LEU A 260 -9.25 -3.85 -14.44
CA LEU A 260 -9.95 -2.72 -15.02
C LEU A 260 -10.65 -3.17 -16.30
N THR A 261 -11.94 -2.93 -16.37
CA THR A 261 -12.78 -3.29 -17.51
C THR A 261 -13.58 -2.08 -17.94
N LYS A 262 -13.81 -1.96 -19.25
CA LYS A 262 -14.69 -0.94 -19.79
C LYS A 262 -16.14 -1.38 -19.58
N GLY A 263 -16.91 -0.62 -18.80
CA GLY A 263 -18.36 -0.78 -18.68
C GLY A 263 -19.11 -0.01 -19.78
N GLU A 264 -20.43 -0.06 -19.73
CA GLU A 264 -21.29 0.64 -20.70
C GLU A 264 -21.21 2.17 -20.56
N ALA A 265 -21.08 2.68 -19.33
CA ALA A 265 -21.05 4.12 -19.04
C ALA A 265 -19.74 4.61 -18.40
N SER A 266 -18.98 3.73 -17.74
CA SER A 266 -17.76 4.09 -17.01
C SER A 266 -16.80 2.91 -16.92
N TRP A 267 -15.58 3.18 -16.46
CA TRP A 267 -14.62 2.13 -16.12
C TRP A 267 -15.04 1.43 -14.83
N GLY A 268 -14.84 0.11 -14.77
CA GLY A 268 -15.19 -0.70 -13.61
C GLY A 268 -14.09 -1.68 -13.23
N LEU A 269 -13.82 -1.78 -11.93
CA LEU A 269 -12.92 -2.78 -11.37
C LEU A 269 -13.71 -4.06 -11.12
N ARG A 270 -13.46 -5.09 -11.93
CA ARG A 270 -14.11 -6.40 -11.82
C ARG A 270 -13.23 -7.35 -11.06
N LEU A 271 -13.80 -8.04 -10.07
CA LEU A 271 -13.10 -9.08 -9.34
C LEU A 271 -12.68 -10.18 -10.30
N ASP A 272 -11.38 -10.40 -10.38
CA ASP A 272 -10.74 -11.39 -11.25
C ASP A 272 -10.33 -12.62 -10.44
N LYS A 273 -9.65 -12.40 -9.31
CA LYS A 273 -9.12 -13.48 -8.47
C LYS A 273 -9.32 -13.22 -7.00
N VAL A 274 -9.53 -14.31 -6.26
CA VAL A 274 -9.56 -14.35 -4.79
C VAL A 274 -8.48 -15.32 -4.33
N VAL A 275 -7.63 -14.88 -3.41
CA VAL A 275 -6.57 -15.68 -2.79
C VAL A 275 -6.73 -15.59 -1.27
N SER A 276 -6.52 -16.68 -0.55
CA SER A 276 -6.42 -16.69 0.91
C SER A 276 -5.10 -17.35 1.30
N TYR A 277 -4.45 -16.85 2.34
CA TYR A 277 -3.18 -17.35 2.86
C TYR A 277 -3.02 -17.05 4.35
#